data_AF-A0A4S3J3V5-F1
#
_entry.id   AF-A0A4S3J3V5-F1
#
_cell.length_a   1.000
_cell.length_b   1.000
_cell.length_c   1.000
_cell.angle_alpha   90.00
_cell.angle_beta   90.00
_cell.angle_gamma   90.00
#
_symmetry.space_group_name_H-M   'P 1'
#
loop_
_entity.id
_entity.type
_entity.pdbx_description
1 polymer ?
#
loop_
_entity_poly.entity_id
_entity_poly.type
_entity_poly.pdbx_seq_one_letter_code
_entity_poly.pdbx_strand_id
1 'polypeptide(L)'
;MFLSRPRLQLCELTRSRSEHLDEAQDPGPDQYRAYYTAHGVFAGEVAAAIDLRAGFAPASTSNLVPFVDAPLFGELDLHSPYRVVDFNTELPPRAHADRLVSIYWQYVDPVEPILDRERFFHDYESSYSKPGALLYADRGVWLSILNVVFALAVQRQESTPQQKRDEAANRYFQHAWAFLSPETILWKPGSLELVQCLMLLNRYLHCTNNQHKTWITAGLAMRIAQSMCCHVPDASSAKDSRNDMQLKQRVWASCVALDR
;
A
#
# COMPACT_ATOMS: atom_id res chain seq x y z
N MET A 1 24.93 -17.56 -62.60
CA MET A 1 23.81 -16.84 -63.22
C MET A 1 23.25 -15.89 -62.16
N PHE A 2 23.69 -14.62 -62.25
CA PHE A 2 23.11 -13.34 -61.75
C PHE A 2 22.53 -13.27 -60.30
N LEU A 3 22.88 -12.35 -59.38
CA LEU A 3 23.63 -11.07 -59.36
C LEU A 3 24.03 -10.78 -57.88
N SER A 4 25.31 -10.50 -57.59
CA SER A 4 25.89 -9.16 -57.33
C SER A 4 25.48 -8.45 -56.02
N ARG A 5 26.43 -8.38 -55.07
CA ARG A 5 26.73 -7.15 -54.30
C ARG A 5 27.58 -6.23 -55.21
N PRO A 6 27.59 -4.87 -55.13
CA PRO A 6 28.28 -4.16 -54.02
C PRO A 6 27.98 -2.64 -53.76
N ARG A 7 28.61 -2.11 -52.68
CA ARG A 7 29.21 -0.75 -52.46
C ARG A 7 28.30 0.50 -52.27
N LEU A 8 28.31 1.12 -51.07
CA LEU A 8 29.18 2.22 -50.55
C LEU A 8 28.82 3.62 -51.10
N GLN A 9 28.33 4.55 -50.25
CA GLN A 9 29.08 5.70 -49.72
C GLN A 9 28.18 6.68 -48.94
N LEU A 10 28.77 7.26 -47.89
CA LEU A 10 28.29 8.35 -47.05
C LEU A 10 27.83 9.57 -47.84
N CYS A 11 26.82 10.28 -47.32
CA CYS A 11 26.86 11.73 -47.27
C CYS A 11 26.09 12.22 -46.03
N GLU A 12 26.84 12.77 -45.07
CA GLU A 12 26.35 13.57 -43.95
C GLU A 12 25.64 14.82 -44.45
N LEU A 13 24.65 15.32 -43.68
CA LEU A 13 24.45 16.75 -43.42
C LEU A 13 23.46 16.95 -42.24
N THR A 14 24.07 17.21 -41.09
CA THR A 14 23.73 18.29 -40.13
C THR A 14 22.36 18.34 -39.43
N ARG A 15 22.44 18.09 -38.11
CA ARG A 15 22.20 19.04 -37.01
C ARG A 15 20.79 19.09 -36.36
N SER A 16 20.74 18.43 -35.20
CA SER A 16 20.18 18.92 -33.92
C SER A 16 18.68 19.21 -33.84
N ARG A 17 17.94 18.32 -33.15
CA ARG A 17 17.21 18.74 -31.95
C ARG A 17 16.91 17.56 -31.03
N SER A 18 17.40 17.69 -29.81
CA SER A 18 17.14 16.90 -28.61
C SER A 18 15.65 16.65 -28.39
N GLU A 19 15.28 15.40 -28.12
CA GLU A 19 14.13 15.04 -27.28
C GLU A 19 14.50 13.75 -26.53
N HIS A 20 14.88 13.93 -25.26
CA HIS A 20 15.00 12.88 -24.25
C HIS A 20 13.64 12.18 -24.12
N LEU A 21 13.57 10.91 -24.50
CA LEU A 21 12.56 10.00 -23.99
C LEU A 21 13.10 9.46 -22.67
N ASP A 22 12.50 9.91 -21.58
CA ASP A 22 12.69 9.34 -20.23
C ASP A 22 12.34 7.85 -20.29
N GLU A 23 13.36 7.00 -20.24
CA GLU A 23 13.21 5.60 -19.86
C GLU A 23 12.73 5.58 -18.40
N ALA A 24 11.47 5.20 -18.18
CA ALA A 24 10.94 4.90 -16.87
C ALA A 24 11.75 3.75 -16.27
N GLN A 25 12.71 4.11 -15.43
CA GLN A 25 13.61 3.21 -14.75
C GLN A 25 12.82 2.44 -13.70
N ASP A 26 12.67 1.13 -13.94
CA ASP A 26 12.02 0.20 -13.00
C ASP A 26 12.79 0.25 -11.66
N PRO A 27 12.16 0.63 -10.54
CA PRO A 27 12.86 0.83 -9.29
C PRO A 27 13.38 -0.51 -8.76
N GLY A 28 14.69 -0.59 -8.54
CA GLY A 28 15.35 -1.79 -8.02
C GLY A 28 14.83 -2.21 -6.64
N PRO A 29 15.05 -3.47 -6.24
CA PRO A 29 14.50 -4.05 -4.99
C PRO A 29 14.96 -3.33 -3.71
N ASP A 30 16.06 -2.58 -3.75
CA ASP A 30 16.57 -1.80 -2.63
C ASP A 30 15.71 -0.55 -2.32
N GLN A 31 14.97 -0.01 -3.30
CA GLN A 31 14.17 1.20 -3.09
C GLN A 31 12.91 0.92 -2.26
N TYR A 32 12.31 -0.26 -2.42
CA TYR A 32 11.19 -0.71 -1.59
C TYR A 32 11.59 -0.94 -0.13
N ARG A 33 12.87 -1.28 0.13
CA ARG A 33 13.38 -1.59 1.47
C ARG A 33 13.44 -0.38 2.40
N ALA A 34 13.71 0.81 1.88
CA ALA A 34 13.83 2.03 2.69
C ALA A 34 12.48 2.52 3.26
N TYR A 35 11.35 2.12 2.66
CA TYR A 35 10.03 2.65 3.03
C TYR A 35 9.38 1.98 4.23
N TYR A 36 9.84 0.79 4.65
CA TYR A 36 9.15 -0.06 5.63
C TYR A 36 9.95 -0.37 6.91
N THR A 37 11.02 0.39 7.16
CA THR A 37 12.00 0.16 8.23
C THR A 37 11.41 0.12 9.66
N ALA A 38 10.21 0.68 9.90
CA ALA A 38 9.64 0.73 11.27
C ALA A 38 9.24 -0.65 11.84
N HIS A 39 9.07 -1.69 11.00
CA HIS A 39 8.88 -3.06 11.48
C HIS A 39 10.12 -3.63 12.17
N GLY A 40 11.31 -3.22 11.72
CA GLY A 40 12.59 -3.72 12.22
C GLY A 40 12.87 -3.32 13.67
N VAL A 41 12.27 -2.23 14.17
CA VAL A 41 12.48 -1.75 15.55
C VAL A 41 11.84 -2.71 16.55
N PHE A 42 10.52 -2.95 16.43
CA PHE A 42 9.82 -3.85 17.35
C PHE A 42 10.35 -5.29 17.25
N ALA A 43 10.63 -5.77 16.03
CA ALA A 43 11.25 -7.08 15.83
C ALA A 43 12.64 -7.17 16.51
N GLY A 44 13.44 -6.11 16.42
CA GLY A 44 14.74 -6.00 17.10
C GLY A 44 14.63 -5.99 18.62
N GLU A 45 13.66 -5.27 19.18
CA GLU A 45 13.38 -5.26 20.63
C GLU A 45 12.96 -6.64 21.14
N VAL A 46 12.09 -7.34 20.40
CA VAL A 46 11.67 -8.70 20.74
C VAL A 46 12.85 -9.67 20.68
N ALA A 47 13.68 -9.59 19.63
CA ALA A 47 14.87 -10.42 19.50
C ALA A 47 15.85 -10.17 20.67
N ALA A 48 16.13 -8.91 21.00
CA ALA A 48 16.99 -8.54 22.12
C ALA A 48 16.43 -9.03 23.47
N ALA A 49 15.12 -8.98 23.67
CA ALA A 49 14.47 -9.50 24.88
C ALA A 49 14.55 -11.03 24.98
N ILE A 50 14.44 -11.75 23.86
CA ILE A 50 14.61 -13.20 23.78
C ILE A 50 16.05 -13.58 24.12
N ASP A 51 17.03 -12.92 23.51
CA ASP A 51 18.46 -13.16 23.74
C ASP A 51 18.84 -12.92 25.21
N LEU A 52 18.37 -11.81 25.79
CA LEU A 52 18.59 -11.49 27.20
C LEU A 52 17.98 -12.56 28.12
N ARG A 53 16.79 -13.06 27.80
CA ARG A 53 16.13 -14.13 28.56
C ARG A 53 16.82 -15.48 28.40
N ALA A 54 17.45 -15.74 27.25
CA ALA A 54 18.23 -16.94 26.97
C ALA A 54 19.66 -16.89 27.54
N GLY A 55 20.05 -15.79 28.18
CA GLY A 55 21.38 -15.61 28.78
C GLY A 55 22.46 -15.22 27.76
N PHE A 56 22.07 -14.86 26.54
CA PHE A 56 22.98 -14.29 25.55
C PHE A 56 23.12 -12.78 25.77
N ALA A 57 24.32 -12.24 25.55
CA ALA A 57 24.50 -10.80 25.50
C ALA A 57 23.78 -10.27 24.25
N PRO A 58 22.89 -9.26 24.37
CA PRO A 58 22.19 -8.74 23.21
C PRO A 58 23.23 -8.23 22.21
N ALA A 59 23.17 -8.72 20.98
CA ALA A 59 23.95 -8.13 19.91
C ALA A 59 23.56 -6.66 19.83
N SER A 60 24.52 -5.75 19.94
CA SER A 60 24.29 -4.31 19.78
C SER A 60 24.00 -4.00 18.32
N THR A 61 22.90 -4.50 17.77
CA THR A 61 22.36 -4.05 16.49
C THR A 61 21.59 -2.77 16.76
N SER A 62 22.32 -1.66 16.89
CA SER A 62 21.73 -0.33 16.78
C SER A 62 21.26 -0.15 15.35
N ASN A 63 20.04 -0.59 15.06
CA ASN A 63 19.33 -0.27 13.83
C ASN A 63 18.64 1.09 13.95
N LEU A 64 19.28 2.06 14.64
CA LEU A 64 18.85 3.45 14.59
C LEU A 64 19.20 3.98 13.21
N VAL A 65 18.26 3.83 12.27
CA VAL A 65 18.31 4.54 11.00
C VAL A 65 17.99 6.00 11.30
N PRO A 66 18.94 6.93 11.14
CA PRO A 66 18.70 8.34 11.43
C PRO A 66 17.54 8.87 10.57
N PHE A 67 16.70 9.75 11.13
CA PHE A 67 15.50 10.39 10.54
C PHE A 67 14.16 9.62 10.59
N VAL A 68 14.09 8.42 11.19
CA VAL A 68 12.83 7.66 11.34
C VAL A 68 12.23 7.80 12.76
N ASP A 69 12.89 8.55 13.64
CA ASP A 69 12.65 8.50 15.10
C ASP A 69 11.43 9.28 15.61
N ALA A 70 10.77 10.07 14.76
CA ALA A 70 9.57 10.83 15.14
C ALA A 70 8.37 10.40 14.29
N PRO A 71 7.22 10.07 14.91
CA PRO A 71 6.01 9.77 14.16
C PRO A 71 5.64 10.98 13.30
N LEU A 72 5.40 10.75 12.01
CA LEU A 72 5.02 11.78 11.04
C LEU A 72 3.58 12.26 11.26
N PHE A 73 2.72 11.39 11.83
CA PHE A 73 1.31 11.63 12.12
C PHE A 73 1.08 11.70 13.62
N GLY A 74 0.00 12.39 14.02
CA GLY A 74 -0.40 12.52 15.43
C GLY A 74 -0.74 11.19 16.12
N GLU A 75 -0.99 11.27 17.43
CA GLU A 75 -1.36 10.08 18.23
C GLU A 75 -2.64 9.43 17.71
N LEU A 76 -2.53 8.14 17.36
CA LEU A 76 -3.64 7.31 16.91
C LEU A 76 -4.03 6.35 18.03
N ASP A 77 -5.15 6.63 18.69
CA ASP A 77 -5.74 5.72 19.67
C ASP A 77 -6.70 4.72 18.98
N LEU A 78 -6.35 3.44 19.06
CA LEU A 78 -7.12 2.30 18.56
C LEU A 78 -7.75 1.46 19.69
N HIS A 79 -7.55 1.85 20.95
CA HIS A 79 -8.09 1.18 22.13
C HIS A 79 -9.42 1.78 22.59
N SER A 80 -9.72 3.03 22.20
CA SER A 80 -11.04 3.61 22.41
C SER A 80 -12.10 2.79 21.66
N PRO A 81 -13.14 2.26 22.35
CA PRO A 81 -14.23 1.59 21.69
C PRO A 81 -14.98 2.63 20.88
N TYR A 82 -14.63 2.76 19.61
CA TYR A 82 -15.38 3.57 18.68
C TYR A 82 -16.81 3.05 18.70
N ARG A 83 -17.71 3.85 19.24
CA ARG A 83 -19.13 3.61 19.08
C ARG A 83 -19.38 3.68 17.58
N VAL A 84 -19.91 2.59 17.05
CA VAL A 84 -20.51 2.51 15.71
C VAL A 84 -21.65 3.53 15.67
N VAL A 85 -21.34 4.81 15.48
CA VAL A 85 -22.34 5.86 15.35
C VAL A 85 -22.45 6.16 13.86
N ASP A 86 -23.45 5.53 13.27
CA ASP A 86 -23.97 5.73 11.93
C ASP A 86 -22.98 5.64 10.76
N PHE A 87 -22.77 4.41 10.31
CA PHE A 87 -22.45 4.06 8.93
C PHE A 87 -23.54 4.52 7.92
N ASN A 88 -24.48 5.40 8.27
CA ASN A 88 -25.44 5.97 7.33
C ASN A 88 -24.90 7.24 6.63
N THR A 89 -23.65 7.63 6.89
CA THR A 89 -22.94 8.74 6.21
C THR A 89 -21.62 8.27 5.57
N GLU A 90 -21.62 7.07 4.98
CA GLU A 90 -20.43 6.26 4.60
C GLU A 90 -19.38 6.96 3.75
N LEU A 91 -19.77 7.98 2.98
CA LEU A 91 -18.90 8.66 2.04
C LEU A 91 -19.01 10.17 2.23
N PRO A 92 -17.89 10.90 2.31
CA PRO A 92 -17.93 12.35 2.37
C PRO A 92 -18.52 12.92 1.06
N PRO A 93 -18.95 14.20 1.07
CA PRO A 93 -19.45 14.85 -0.14
C PRO A 93 -18.51 14.62 -1.33
N ARG A 94 -19.07 14.24 -2.48
CA ARG A 94 -18.31 13.78 -3.66
C ARG A 94 -17.14 14.70 -4.02
N ALA A 95 -17.39 16.01 -4.04
CA ALA A 95 -16.35 17.00 -4.35
C ALA A 95 -15.17 16.99 -3.35
N HIS A 96 -15.41 16.67 -2.08
CA HIS A 96 -14.35 16.51 -1.09
C HIS A 96 -13.57 15.22 -1.31
N ALA A 97 -14.27 14.11 -1.55
CA ALA A 97 -13.64 12.83 -1.86
C ALA A 97 -12.78 12.90 -3.13
N ASP A 98 -13.26 13.54 -4.20
CA ASP A 98 -12.52 13.68 -5.46
C ASP A 98 -11.19 14.40 -5.25
N ARG A 99 -11.18 15.43 -4.40
CA ARG A 99 -9.95 16.14 -4.03
C ARG A 99 -8.98 15.23 -3.27
N LEU A 100 -9.46 14.45 -2.30
CA LEU A 100 -8.61 13.53 -1.54
C LEU A 100 -8.05 12.40 -2.42
N VAL A 101 -8.89 11.80 -3.27
CA VAL A 101 -8.46 10.79 -4.24
C VAL A 101 -7.38 11.35 -5.17
N SER A 102 -7.56 12.56 -5.69
CA SER A 102 -6.56 13.23 -6.53
C SER A 102 -5.21 13.38 -5.81
N ILE A 103 -5.23 13.83 -4.54
CA ILE A 103 -4.03 13.98 -3.71
C ILE A 103 -3.34 12.63 -3.48
N TYR A 104 -4.09 11.56 -3.22
CA TYR A 104 -3.52 10.22 -3.07
C TYR A 104 -2.75 9.78 -4.32
N TRP A 105 -3.36 9.88 -5.50
CA TRP A 105 -2.71 9.51 -6.77
C TRP A 105 -1.54 10.43 -7.13
N GLN A 106 -1.53 11.67 -6.65
CA GLN A 106 -0.45 12.63 -6.92
C GLN A 106 0.77 12.42 -6.01
N TYR A 107 0.57 12.07 -4.74
CA TYR A 107 1.64 12.13 -3.72
C TYR A 107 1.92 10.80 -3.00
N VAL A 108 1.01 9.84 -3.04
CA VAL A 108 1.14 8.57 -2.32
C VAL A 108 1.43 7.43 -3.29
N ASP A 109 0.59 7.26 -4.31
CA ASP A 109 0.75 6.18 -5.30
C ASP A 109 2.12 6.18 -6.00
N PRO A 110 2.70 7.31 -6.46
CA PRO A 110 4.00 7.27 -7.15
C PRO A 110 5.15 6.73 -6.28
N VAL A 111 5.02 6.82 -4.96
CA VAL A 111 6.02 6.34 -4.00
C VAL A 111 5.78 4.87 -3.67
N GLU A 112 4.51 4.49 -3.54
CA GLU A 112 4.12 3.17 -3.07
C GLU A 112 2.87 2.71 -3.83
N PRO A 113 3.04 2.22 -5.06
CA PRO A 113 1.91 1.96 -5.90
C PRO A 113 1.34 0.58 -5.49
N ILE A 114 0.25 0.59 -4.72
CA ILE A 114 -0.40 -0.63 -4.17
C ILE A 114 -1.66 -0.97 -4.96
N LEU A 115 -2.39 0.04 -5.41
CA LEU A 115 -3.71 -0.10 -6.01
C LEU A 115 -3.64 -0.10 -7.54
N ASP A 116 -4.57 -0.82 -8.16
CA ASP A 116 -4.82 -0.68 -9.60
C ASP A 116 -5.72 0.54 -9.82
N ARG A 117 -5.21 1.52 -10.59
CA ARG A 117 -5.87 2.80 -10.77
C ARG A 117 -7.22 2.66 -11.49
N GLU A 118 -7.29 1.82 -12.52
CA GLU A 118 -8.53 1.65 -13.31
C GLU A 118 -9.62 1.00 -12.46
N ARG A 119 -9.29 -0.08 -11.73
CA ARG A 119 -10.23 -0.75 -10.81
C ARG A 119 -10.68 0.17 -9.69
N PHE A 120 -9.75 0.91 -9.09
CA PHE A 120 -10.09 1.86 -8.03
C PHE A 120 -11.10 2.91 -8.51
N PHE A 121 -10.86 3.55 -9.66
CA PHE A 121 -11.79 4.58 -10.16
C PHE A 121 -13.13 3.98 -10.57
N HIS A 122 -13.17 2.78 -11.14
CA HIS A 122 -14.43 2.09 -11.43
C HIS A 122 -15.30 1.92 -10.16
N ASP A 123 -14.70 1.43 -9.08
CA ASP A 123 -15.43 1.15 -7.84
C ASP A 123 -15.74 2.43 -7.05
N TYR A 124 -14.88 3.43 -7.17
CA TYR A 124 -15.12 4.77 -6.65
C TYR A 124 -16.33 5.43 -7.31
N GLU A 125 -16.43 5.42 -8.65
CA GLU A 125 -17.60 5.94 -9.35
C GLU A 125 -18.87 5.17 -8.99
N SER A 126 -18.77 3.83 -8.91
CA SER A 126 -19.88 2.96 -8.54
C SER A 126 -20.40 3.26 -7.15
N SER A 127 -19.50 3.55 -6.20
CA SER A 127 -19.85 3.87 -4.81
C SER A 127 -20.73 5.11 -4.67
N TYR A 128 -20.56 6.10 -5.55
CA TYR A 128 -21.35 7.34 -5.54
C TYR A 128 -22.56 7.31 -6.47
N SER A 129 -22.61 6.39 -7.44
CA SER A 129 -23.68 6.34 -8.45
C SER A 129 -24.72 5.26 -8.17
N LYS A 130 -24.29 4.07 -7.72
CA LYS A 130 -25.15 2.91 -7.46
C LYS A 130 -24.52 2.00 -6.38
N PRO A 131 -25.04 2.02 -5.14
CA PRO A 131 -24.58 1.09 -4.11
C PRO A 131 -24.85 -0.36 -4.55
N GLY A 132 -23.82 -1.11 -4.93
CA GLY A 132 -23.93 -2.55 -5.25
C GLY A 132 -23.23 -3.07 -6.51
N ALA A 133 -22.53 -2.23 -7.29
CA ALA A 133 -21.82 -2.63 -8.51
C ALA A 133 -20.28 -2.64 -8.35
N LEU A 134 -19.78 -3.03 -7.17
CA LEU A 134 -18.34 -3.04 -6.89
C LEU A 134 -17.66 -4.27 -7.52
N LEU A 135 -16.46 -4.11 -8.07
CA LEU A 135 -15.59 -5.21 -8.46
C LEU A 135 -14.96 -5.90 -7.24
N TYR A 136 -14.79 -5.16 -6.14
CA TYR A 136 -14.39 -5.73 -4.85
C TYR A 136 -15.44 -6.75 -4.39
N ALA A 137 -14.96 -7.98 -4.11
CA ALA A 137 -15.80 -9.06 -3.59
C ALA A 137 -16.38 -8.74 -2.20
N ASP A 138 -15.70 -7.88 -1.43
CA ASP A 138 -16.11 -7.48 -0.08
C ASP A 138 -16.24 -5.96 0.03
N ARG A 139 -17.47 -5.51 0.31
CA ARG A 139 -17.79 -4.08 0.48
C ARG A 139 -17.05 -3.45 1.66
N GLY A 140 -16.83 -4.20 2.74
CA GLY A 140 -16.09 -3.73 3.92
C GLY A 140 -14.61 -3.50 3.58
N VAL A 141 -13.98 -4.41 2.83
CA VAL A 141 -12.61 -4.23 2.34
C VAL A 141 -12.50 -2.99 1.45
N TRP A 142 -13.43 -2.81 0.52
CA TRP A 142 -13.45 -1.62 -0.35
C TRP A 142 -13.58 -0.32 0.46
N LEU A 143 -14.56 -0.24 1.36
CA LEU A 143 -14.77 0.94 2.21
C LEU A 143 -13.56 1.20 3.11
N SER A 144 -12.90 0.14 3.57
CA SER A 144 -11.65 0.25 4.31
C SER A 144 -10.54 0.90 3.47
N ILE A 145 -10.27 0.35 2.28
CA ILE A 145 -9.29 0.92 1.33
C ILE A 145 -9.56 2.40 1.07
N LEU A 146 -10.81 2.74 0.75
CA LEU A 146 -11.19 4.11 0.43
C LEU A 146 -10.96 5.07 1.61
N ASN A 147 -11.29 4.64 2.83
CA ASN A 147 -11.04 5.43 4.02
C ASN A 147 -9.54 5.57 4.31
N VAL A 148 -8.71 4.55 4.10
CA VAL A 148 -7.24 4.72 4.26
C VAL A 148 -6.67 5.66 3.20
N VAL A 149 -7.16 5.59 1.96
CA VAL A 149 -6.81 6.55 0.90
C VAL A 149 -7.10 7.98 1.35
N PHE A 150 -8.27 8.23 1.95
CA PHE A 150 -8.60 9.53 2.53
C PHE A 150 -7.68 9.92 3.68
N ALA A 151 -7.39 8.99 4.59
CA ALA A 151 -6.51 9.24 5.74
C ALA A 151 -5.11 9.68 5.29
N LEU A 152 -4.51 8.97 4.32
CA LEU A 152 -3.20 9.30 3.75
C LEU A 152 -3.24 10.62 2.96
N ALA A 153 -4.30 10.87 2.20
CA ALA A 153 -4.45 12.10 1.42
C ALA A 153 -4.59 13.35 2.30
N VAL A 154 -5.35 13.27 3.38
CA VAL A 154 -5.50 14.39 4.34
C VAL A 154 -4.14 14.81 4.90
N GLN A 155 -3.25 13.85 5.17
CA GLN A 155 -1.91 14.16 5.70
C GLN A 155 -1.02 14.92 4.71
N ARG A 156 -1.31 14.87 3.41
CA ARG A 156 -0.59 15.61 2.36
C ARG A 156 -1.11 17.04 2.14
N GLN A 157 -2.15 17.47 2.85
CA GLN A 157 -2.72 18.81 2.72
C GLN A 157 -1.95 19.85 3.54
N GLU A 158 -0.74 20.21 3.11
CA GLU A 158 0.17 21.09 3.88
C GLU A 158 -0.42 22.45 4.28
N SER A 159 -1.38 22.97 3.49
CA SER A 159 -2.11 24.21 3.80
C SER A 159 -3.05 24.13 5.01
N THR A 160 -3.42 22.92 5.44
CA THR A 160 -4.27 22.68 6.63
C THR A 160 -3.39 22.53 7.86
N PRO A 161 -3.71 23.15 9.02
CA PRO A 161 -2.93 22.96 10.25
C PRO A 161 -2.77 21.48 10.63
N GLN A 162 -1.58 21.10 11.09
CA GLN A 162 -1.23 19.69 11.40
C GLN A 162 -2.25 19.01 12.30
N GLN A 163 -2.63 19.64 13.42
CA GLN A 163 -3.62 19.08 14.35
C GLN A 163 -4.94 18.70 13.65
N LYS A 164 -5.44 19.55 12.74
CA LYS A 164 -6.67 19.27 11.99
C LYS A 164 -6.51 18.13 11.00
N ARG A 165 -5.32 17.98 10.40
CA ARG A 165 -5.01 16.86 9.51
C ARG A 165 -4.97 15.56 10.31
N ASP A 166 -4.28 15.55 11.45
CA ASP A 166 -4.19 14.39 12.34
C ASP A 166 -5.57 13.95 12.82
N GLU A 167 -6.41 14.86 13.30
CA GLU A 167 -7.78 14.55 13.73
C GLU A 167 -8.66 13.98 12.59
N ALA A 168 -8.57 14.55 11.39
CA ALA A 168 -9.35 14.07 10.25
C ALA A 168 -8.82 12.73 9.70
N ALA A 169 -7.50 12.58 9.60
CA ALA A 169 -6.86 11.37 9.13
C ALA A 169 -7.09 10.20 10.09
N ASN A 170 -6.99 10.43 11.41
CA ASN A 170 -7.29 9.43 12.42
C ASN A 170 -8.74 8.95 12.37
N ARG A 171 -9.71 9.85 12.14
CA ARG A 171 -11.12 9.46 11.94
C ARG A 171 -11.30 8.56 10.73
N TYR A 172 -10.71 8.92 9.59
CA TYR A 172 -10.76 8.06 8.40
C TYR A 172 -10.09 6.71 8.64
N PHE A 173 -8.92 6.68 9.29
CA PHE A 173 -8.26 5.43 9.64
C PHE A 173 -9.11 4.56 10.58
N GLN A 174 -9.73 5.14 11.59
CA GLN A 174 -10.62 4.44 12.52
C GLN A 174 -11.85 3.86 11.80
N HIS A 175 -12.43 4.61 10.86
CA HIS A 175 -13.49 4.09 10.00
C HIS A 175 -12.99 2.92 9.15
N ALA A 176 -11.81 3.05 8.54
CA ALA A 176 -11.21 1.98 7.75
C ALA A 176 -11.04 0.69 8.57
N TRP A 177 -10.56 0.81 9.80
CA TRP A 177 -10.42 -0.31 10.72
C TRP A 177 -11.78 -0.92 11.08
N ALA A 178 -12.80 -0.10 11.34
CA ALA A 178 -14.13 -0.56 11.69
C ALA A 178 -14.85 -1.32 10.56
N PHE A 179 -14.52 -1.04 9.29
CA PHE A 179 -15.06 -1.78 8.14
C PHE A 179 -14.45 -3.16 7.95
N LEU A 180 -13.26 -3.43 8.52
CA LEU A 180 -12.64 -4.75 8.48
C LEU A 180 -13.11 -5.60 9.65
N SER A 181 -14.10 -6.46 9.40
CA SER A 181 -14.54 -7.39 10.43
C SER A 181 -13.47 -8.46 10.70
N PRO A 182 -13.31 -8.93 11.96
CA PRO A 182 -12.43 -10.05 12.27
C PRO A 182 -12.74 -11.30 11.44
N GLU A 183 -14.01 -11.56 11.08
CA GLU A 183 -14.36 -12.68 10.20
C GLU A 183 -13.76 -12.53 8.80
N THR A 184 -13.76 -11.30 8.27
CA THR A 184 -13.20 -10.99 6.95
C THR A 184 -11.70 -11.22 6.92
N ILE A 185 -11.00 -10.89 8.01
CA ILE A 185 -9.56 -11.09 8.14
C ILE A 185 -9.18 -12.55 8.40
N LEU A 186 -9.91 -13.23 9.29
CA LEU A 186 -9.48 -14.50 9.87
C LEU A 186 -10.11 -15.74 9.23
N TRP A 187 -11.35 -15.63 8.74
CA TRP A 187 -12.15 -16.81 8.37
C TRP A 187 -12.50 -16.85 6.88
N LYS A 188 -12.56 -15.71 6.21
CA LYS A 188 -12.74 -15.68 4.75
C LYS A 188 -11.44 -16.07 4.03
N PRO A 189 -11.54 -16.68 2.83
CA PRO A 189 -10.38 -16.84 1.97
C PRO A 189 -9.68 -15.49 1.71
N GLY A 190 -8.36 -15.51 1.68
CA GLY A 190 -7.57 -14.33 1.33
C GLY A 190 -7.93 -13.81 -0.07
N SER A 191 -7.93 -12.49 -0.23
CA SER A 191 -8.07 -11.84 -1.53
C SER A 191 -6.99 -10.80 -1.73
N LEU A 192 -6.72 -10.47 -3.00
CA LEU A 192 -5.71 -9.48 -3.37
C LEU A 192 -6.05 -8.11 -2.77
N GLU A 193 -7.33 -7.78 -2.78
CA GLU A 193 -7.91 -6.57 -2.23
C GLU A 193 -7.70 -6.47 -0.72
N LEU A 194 -7.86 -7.59 0.00
CA LEU A 194 -7.59 -7.64 1.44
C LEU A 194 -6.12 -7.41 1.74
N VAL A 195 -5.21 -7.99 0.95
CA VAL A 195 -3.77 -7.73 1.11
C VAL A 195 -3.44 -6.26 0.82
N GLN A 196 -3.96 -5.69 -0.27
CA GLN A 196 -3.80 -4.26 -0.60
C GLN A 196 -4.33 -3.36 0.52
N CYS A 197 -5.48 -3.71 1.09
CA CYS A 197 -6.07 -3.00 2.22
C CYS A 197 -5.15 -3.02 3.45
N LEU A 198 -4.64 -4.20 3.81
CA LEU A 198 -3.73 -4.36 4.94
C LEU A 198 -2.40 -3.61 4.73
N MET A 199 -1.88 -3.60 3.50
CA MET A 199 -0.69 -2.83 3.16
C MET A 199 -0.91 -1.32 3.33
N LEU A 200 -2.06 -0.80 2.87
CA LEU A 200 -2.41 0.61 3.06
C LEU A 200 -2.58 0.97 4.53
N LEU A 201 -3.28 0.13 5.31
CA LEU A 201 -3.41 0.32 6.76
C LEU A 201 -2.03 0.35 7.42
N ASN A 202 -1.17 -0.59 7.04
CA ASN A 202 0.18 -0.68 7.53
C ASN A 202 0.99 0.59 7.20
N ARG A 203 0.85 1.13 5.99
CA ARG A 203 1.50 2.38 5.58
C ARG A 203 1.08 3.56 6.47
N TYR A 204 -0.20 3.66 6.82
CA TYR A 204 -0.63 4.69 7.76
C TYR A 204 -0.02 4.48 9.15
N LEU A 205 -0.04 3.25 9.66
CA LEU A 205 0.50 2.89 10.98
C LEU A 205 2.01 3.17 11.09
N HIS A 206 2.77 2.94 10.01
CA HIS A 206 4.20 3.29 9.89
C HIS A 206 4.51 4.75 10.17
N CYS A 207 3.57 5.64 9.86
CA CYS A 207 3.74 7.06 10.10
C CYS A 207 3.30 7.48 11.52
N THR A 208 2.82 6.54 12.35
CA THR A 208 2.39 6.78 13.74
C THR A 208 3.34 6.10 14.74
N ASN A 209 3.14 6.34 16.04
CA ASN A 209 3.90 5.66 17.10
C ASN A 209 3.39 4.24 17.44
N ASN A 210 2.69 3.55 16.52
CA ASN A 210 2.07 2.25 16.75
C ASN A 210 2.92 1.08 16.20
N GLN A 211 4.18 0.97 16.61
CA GLN A 211 5.12 -0.02 16.06
C GLN A 211 4.63 -1.48 16.17
N HIS A 212 4.09 -1.88 17.32
CA HIS A 212 3.53 -3.22 17.50
C HIS A 212 2.39 -3.51 16.50
N LYS A 213 1.45 -2.56 16.32
CA LYS A 213 0.32 -2.75 15.40
C LYS A 213 0.78 -2.75 13.95
N THR A 214 1.79 -1.94 13.63
CA THR A 214 2.49 -1.95 12.34
C THR A 214 3.03 -3.37 12.09
N TRP A 215 3.87 -3.90 12.98
CA TRP A 215 4.42 -5.26 12.87
C TRP A 215 3.36 -6.35 12.70
N ILE A 216 2.30 -6.34 13.52
CA ILE A 216 1.20 -7.31 13.40
C ILE A 216 0.49 -7.21 12.05
N THR A 217 0.22 -5.98 11.57
CA THR A 217 -0.50 -5.76 10.31
C THR A 217 0.31 -6.23 9.11
N ALA A 218 1.62 -5.98 9.07
CA ALA A 218 2.50 -6.52 8.03
C ALA A 218 2.56 -8.05 8.04
N GLY A 219 2.71 -8.67 9.23
CA GLY A 219 2.69 -10.12 9.34
C GLY A 219 1.36 -10.75 8.88
N LEU A 220 0.24 -10.06 9.11
CA LEU A 220 -1.07 -10.49 8.60
C LEU A 220 -1.14 -10.39 7.08
N ALA A 221 -0.72 -9.26 6.48
CA ALA A 221 -0.68 -9.08 5.04
C ALA A 221 0.18 -10.17 4.37
N MET A 222 1.36 -10.46 4.94
CA MET A 222 2.26 -11.50 4.48
C MET A 222 1.62 -12.90 4.51
N ARG A 223 1.02 -13.29 5.64
CA ARG A 223 0.39 -14.63 5.76
C ARG A 223 -0.78 -14.81 4.80
N ILE A 224 -1.57 -13.77 4.58
CA ILE A 224 -2.68 -13.81 3.61
C ILE A 224 -2.12 -13.86 2.19
N ALA A 225 -1.07 -13.08 1.87
CA ALA A 225 -0.39 -13.17 0.57
C ALA A 225 0.15 -14.59 0.30
N GLN A 226 0.78 -15.20 1.30
CA GLN A 226 1.28 -16.58 1.23
C GLN A 226 0.17 -17.59 0.99
N SER A 227 -0.96 -17.48 1.70
CA SER A 227 -2.07 -18.42 1.51
C SER A 227 -2.67 -18.35 0.10
N MET A 228 -2.66 -17.16 -0.52
CA MET A 228 -3.08 -16.99 -1.92
C MET A 228 -2.07 -17.57 -2.92
N CYS A 229 -0.77 -17.41 -2.68
CA CYS A 229 0.27 -17.92 -3.58
C CYS A 229 0.46 -19.45 -3.51
N CYS A 230 0.09 -20.08 -2.40
CA CYS A 230 0.15 -21.54 -2.23
C CYS A 230 -0.97 -22.29 -2.95
N HIS A 231 -2.03 -21.59 -3.40
CA HIS A 231 -3.10 -22.21 -4.18
C HIS A 231 -2.66 -22.30 -5.65
N VAL A 232 -2.01 -23.42 -5.99
CA VAL A 232 -1.67 -23.77 -7.38
C VAL A 232 -2.98 -23.80 -8.18
N PRO A 233 -3.11 -23.04 -9.29
CA PRO A 233 -4.29 -23.11 -10.11
C PRO A 233 -4.41 -24.54 -10.64
N ASP A 234 -5.53 -25.21 -10.34
CA ASP A 234 -5.90 -26.40 -11.09
C ASP A 234 -5.84 -26.06 -12.58
N ALA A 235 -5.31 -26.96 -13.40
CA ALA A 235 -5.03 -26.73 -14.83
C ALA A 235 -6.25 -26.24 -15.66
N SER A 236 -7.44 -26.19 -15.05
CA SER A 236 -8.68 -25.61 -15.57
C SER A 236 -8.86 -24.09 -15.33
N SER A 237 -8.09 -23.41 -14.47
CA SER A 237 -8.24 -21.97 -14.18
C SER A 237 -7.28 -21.06 -14.95
N ALA A 238 -7.03 -21.37 -16.23
CA ALA A 238 -6.20 -20.58 -17.15
C ALA A 238 -6.85 -19.23 -17.58
N LYS A 239 -7.49 -18.52 -16.64
CA LYS A 239 -8.19 -17.25 -16.86
C LYS A 239 -7.63 -16.07 -16.06
N ASP A 240 -6.56 -16.24 -15.29
CA ASP A 240 -5.87 -15.09 -14.73
C ASP A 240 -5.28 -14.26 -15.87
N SER A 241 -5.77 -13.03 -16.01
CA SER A 241 -5.25 -12.10 -17.01
C SER A 241 -3.79 -11.77 -16.70
N ARG A 242 -2.98 -11.42 -17.70
CA ARG A 242 -1.57 -11.02 -17.47
C ARG A 242 -1.45 -9.89 -16.44
N ASN A 243 -2.44 -9.01 -16.38
CA ASN A 243 -2.49 -7.88 -15.45
C ASN A 243 -2.70 -8.36 -14.00
N ASP A 244 -3.55 -9.36 -13.77
CA ASP A 244 -3.73 -9.95 -12.43
C ASP A 244 -2.45 -10.62 -11.93
N MET A 245 -1.72 -11.28 -12.82
CA MET A 245 -0.46 -11.93 -12.47
C MET A 245 0.62 -10.91 -12.07
N GLN A 246 0.75 -9.81 -12.83
CA GLN A 246 1.69 -8.73 -12.51
C GLN A 246 1.34 -8.05 -11.18
N LEU A 247 0.05 -7.79 -10.94
CA LEU A 247 -0.41 -7.19 -9.68
C LEU A 247 -0.15 -8.13 -8.49
N LYS A 248 -0.42 -9.43 -8.63
CA LYS A 248 -0.10 -10.44 -7.61
C LYS A 248 1.40 -10.49 -7.31
N GLN A 249 2.26 -10.49 -8.33
CA GLN A 249 3.71 -10.48 -8.15
C GLN A 249 4.20 -9.21 -7.43
N ARG A 250 3.66 -8.04 -7.79
CA ARG A 250 4.01 -6.78 -7.15
C ARG A 250 3.56 -6.73 -5.70
N VAL A 251 2.32 -7.13 -5.41
CA VAL A 251 1.81 -7.22 -4.03
C VAL A 251 2.65 -8.19 -3.21
N TRP A 252 3.00 -9.36 -3.75
CA TRP A 252 3.89 -10.31 -3.10
C TRP A 252 5.27 -9.69 -2.78
N ALA A 253 5.89 -9.04 -3.76
CA ALA A 253 7.19 -8.39 -3.58
C ALA A 253 7.13 -7.32 -2.48
N SER A 254 6.07 -6.51 -2.44
CA SER A 254 5.87 -5.52 -1.39
C SER A 254 5.62 -6.17 -0.02
N CYS A 255 4.89 -7.28 0.07
CA CYS A 255 4.77 -8.03 1.32
C CYS A 255 6.13 -8.53 1.81
N VAL A 256 6.99 -9.04 0.92
CA VAL A 256 8.36 -9.48 1.29
C VAL A 256 9.22 -8.31 1.76
N ALA A 257 9.06 -7.12 1.15
CA ALA A 257 9.74 -5.92 1.63
C ALA A 257 9.21 -5.45 3.00
N LEU A 258 7.93 -5.70 3.30
CA LEU A 258 7.30 -5.37 4.59
C LEU A 258 7.75 -6.26 5.75
N ASP A 259 8.09 -7.52 5.49
CA ASP A 259 8.46 -8.50 6.52
C ASP A 259 9.94 -8.44 6.94
N ARG A 260 10.81 -7.86 6.11
CA ARG A 260 12.27 -7.80 6.31
C ARG A 260 12.73 -6.51 6.97
#